data_AF-A0A1Y1KY17-F1
#
_entry.id   AF-A0A1Y1KY17-F1
#
_cell.length_a   1.000
_cell.length_b   1.000
_cell.length_c   1.000
_cell.angle_alpha   90.00
_cell.angle_beta   90.00
_cell.angle_gamma   90.00
#
_symmetry.space_group_name_H-M   'P 1'
#
loop_
_entity.id
_entity.type
_entity.pdbx_description
1 polymer ?
#
loop_
_entity_poly.entity_id
_entity_poly.type
_entity_poly.pdbx_seq_one_letter_code
_entity_poly.pdbx_strand_id
1 'polypeptide(L)'
;QNFKVLQAAFKKMGVDKVIPVDKLIKGRFQDNFEFLQWFKKFFDANYDGREYDGLEARGGIGLGSGSQDHGGLVPQQHPPPPKQRQVPKVNAVKPTTKPNSG
;
A
#
# COMPACT_ATOMS: atom_id res chain seq x y z
N GLN A 1 11.91 -4.02 18.62
CA GLN A 1 10.66 -3.45 19.18
C GLN A 1 9.59 -3.27 18.10
N ASN A 2 9.87 -2.57 16.99
CA ASN A 2 8.90 -2.32 15.91
C ASN A 2 8.17 -3.57 15.36
N PHE A 3 8.90 -4.65 15.03
CA PHE A 3 8.26 -5.87 14.53
C PHE A 3 7.33 -6.56 15.53
N LYS A 4 7.52 -6.37 16.85
CA LYS A 4 6.59 -6.88 17.87
C LYS A 4 5.25 -6.16 17.82
N VAL A 5 5.27 -4.83 17.58
CA VAL A 5 4.04 -4.04 17.40
C VAL A 5 3.28 -4.53 16.17
N LEU A 6 3.99 -4.78 15.06
CA LEU A 6 3.38 -5.33 13.85
C LEU A 6 2.75 -6.71 14.08
N GLN A 7 3.47 -7.63 14.75
CA GLN A 7 2.96 -8.95 15.09
C GLN A 7 1.70 -8.87 15.96
N ALA A 8 1.68 -7.99 16.95
CA ALA A 8 0.51 -7.80 17.81
C ALA A 8 -0.70 -7.28 17.02
N ALA A 9 -0.49 -6.34 16.09
CA ALA A 9 -1.55 -5.84 15.22
C ALA A 9 -2.11 -6.95 14.30
N PHE A 10 -1.24 -7.77 13.69
CA PHE A 10 -1.66 -8.89 12.85
C PHE A 10 -2.43 -9.94 13.63
N LYS A 11 -1.96 -10.29 14.83
CA LYS A 11 -2.68 -11.22 15.73
C LYS A 11 -4.07 -10.68 16.09
N LYS A 12 -4.18 -9.39 16.41
CA LYS A 12 -5.46 -8.74 16.74
C LYS A 12 -6.45 -8.78 15.55
N MET A 13 -5.94 -8.67 14.33
CA MET A 13 -6.75 -8.66 13.10
C MET A 13 -6.93 -10.06 12.48
N GLY A 14 -6.43 -11.13 13.13
CA GLY A 14 -6.56 -12.49 12.62
C GLY A 14 -5.76 -12.77 11.34
N VAL A 15 -4.61 -12.11 11.16
CA VAL A 15 -3.74 -12.30 10.00
C VAL A 15 -2.76 -13.44 10.27
N ASP A 16 -2.96 -14.59 9.61
CA ASP A 16 -2.15 -15.82 9.80
C ASP A 16 -0.79 -15.82 9.06
N LYS A 17 -0.41 -14.70 8.42
CA LYS A 17 0.86 -14.61 7.71
C LYS A 17 2.04 -14.67 8.70
N VAL A 18 2.85 -15.71 8.57
CA VAL A 18 4.16 -15.77 9.24
C VAL A 18 5.13 -14.76 8.61
N ILE A 19 5.63 -13.83 9.42
CA ILE A 19 6.64 -12.83 9.05
C ILE A 19 8.02 -13.30 9.57
N PRO A 20 9.03 -13.51 8.70
CA PRO A 20 10.35 -13.98 9.12
C PRO A 20 11.19 -12.85 9.73
N VAL A 21 10.81 -12.38 10.91
CA VAL A 21 11.42 -11.20 11.58
C VAL A 21 12.94 -11.29 11.67
N ASP A 22 13.49 -12.45 12.04
CA ASP A 22 14.94 -12.66 12.19
C ASP A 22 15.73 -12.46 10.89
N LYS A 23 15.06 -12.63 9.74
CA LYS A 23 15.67 -12.34 8.43
C LYS A 23 15.51 -10.88 8.05
N LEU A 24 14.35 -10.28 8.33
CA LEU A 24 14.07 -8.88 8.03
C LEU A 24 14.98 -7.92 8.78
N ILE A 25 15.24 -8.18 10.07
CA ILE A 25 16.12 -7.34 10.89
C ILE A 25 17.57 -7.30 10.40
N LYS A 26 17.99 -8.29 9.59
CA LYS A 26 19.33 -8.32 8.98
C LYS A 26 19.45 -7.38 7.77
N GLY A 27 18.35 -6.72 7.35
CA GLY A 27 18.36 -5.75 6.26
C GLY A 27 18.64 -6.34 4.87
N ARG A 28 18.53 -7.67 4.72
CA ARG A 28 18.81 -8.35 3.44
C ARG A 28 17.74 -8.02 2.42
N PHE A 29 18.15 -7.62 1.20
CA PHE A 29 17.22 -7.20 0.15
C PHE A 29 16.19 -8.26 -0.19
N GLN A 30 16.60 -9.51 -0.39
CA GLN A 30 15.71 -10.61 -0.80
C GLN A 30 14.56 -10.81 0.20
N ASP A 31 14.87 -10.97 1.49
CA ASP A 31 13.87 -11.22 2.53
C ASP A 31 12.92 -10.02 2.71
N ASN A 32 13.47 -8.80 2.66
CA ASN A 32 12.67 -7.57 2.76
C ASN A 32 11.78 -7.35 1.54
N PHE A 33 12.29 -7.62 0.33
CA PHE A 33 11.53 -7.49 -0.90
C PHE A 33 10.39 -8.53 -0.97
N GLU A 34 10.64 -9.77 -0.59
CA GLU A 34 9.60 -10.80 -0.48
C GLU A 34 8.48 -10.37 0.49
N PHE A 35 8.85 -9.83 1.65
CA PHE A 35 7.88 -9.30 2.61
C PHE A 35 7.07 -8.14 2.02
N LEU A 36 7.72 -7.16 1.41
CA LEU A 36 7.03 -5.99 0.82
C LEU A 36 6.13 -6.38 -0.35
N GLN A 37 6.53 -7.35 -1.16
CA GLN A 37 5.70 -7.86 -2.26
C GLN A 37 4.40 -8.47 -1.73
N TRP A 38 4.48 -9.30 -0.68
CA TRP A 38 3.29 -9.83 -0.02
C TRP A 38 2.48 -8.71 0.65
N PHE A 39 3.14 -7.79 1.36
CA PHE A 39 2.48 -6.71 2.08
C PHE A 39 1.69 -5.79 1.16
N LYS A 40 2.20 -5.51 -0.05
CA LYS A 40 1.45 -4.75 -1.07
C LYS A 40 0.16 -5.45 -1.48
N LYS A 41 0.21 -6.76 -1.74
CA LYS A 41 -0.99 -7.55 -2.06
C LYS A 41 -1.99 -7.56 -0.90
N PHE A 42 -1.49 -7.71 0.33
CA PHE A 42 -2.29 -7.60 1.54
C PHE A 42 -2.95 -6.22 1.65
N PHE A 43 -2.21 -5.14 1.45
CA PHE A 43 -2.74 -3.78 1.48
C PHE A 43 -3.83 -3.58 0.42
N ASP A 44 -3.56 -3.94 -0.84
CA ASP A 44 -4.52 -3.76 -1.94
C ASP A 44 -5.84 -4.49 -1.73
N ALA A 45 -5.80 -5.66 -1.09
CA ALA A 45 -7.00 -6.46 -0.81
C ALA A 45 -7.85 -5.90 0.35
N ASN A 46 -7.28 -5.08 1.22
CA ASN A 46 -7.93 -4.62 2.46
C ASN A 46 -8.13 -3.10 2.53
N TYR A 47 -7.49 -2.33 1.63
CA TYR A 47 -7.56 -0.88 1.65
C TYR A 47 -8.89 -0.37 1.08
N ASP A 48 -9.54 0.52 1.83
CA ASP A 48 -10.87 1.05 1.54
C ASP A 48 -10.84 2.44 0.88
N GLY A 49 -9.65 2.94 0.52
CA GLY A 49 -9.49 4.23 -0.16
C GLY A 49 -9.36 5.44 0.77
N ARG A 50 -9.31 5.26 2.09
CA ARG A 50 -9.16 6.38 3.04
C ARG A 50 -7.78 7.05 2.96
N GLU A 51 -7.76 8.37 2.92
CA GLU A 51 -6.52 9.13 3.00
C GLU A 51 -5.79 8.90 4.34
N TYR A 52 -4.46 8.90 4.28
CA TYR A 52 -3.59 8.71 5.45
C TYR A 52 -2.41 9.66 5.38
N ASP A 53 -2.28 10.56 6.36
CA ASP A 53 -1.11 11.41 6.54
C ASP A 53 -0.08 10.72 7.46
N GLY A 54 1.00 10.24 6.86
CA GLY A 54 2.07 9.59 7.60
C GLY A 54 2.95 10.52 8.42
N LEU A 55 3.02 11.81 8.10
CA LEU A 55 3.78 12.80 8.87
C LEU A 55 3.02 13.16 10.15
N GLU A 56 1.72 13.44 10.01
CA GLU A 56 0.83 13.69 11.15
C GLU A 56 0.81 12.49 12.11
N ALA A 57 0.68 11.27 11.58
CA ALA A 57 0.68 10.05 12.41
C ALA A 57 1.99 9.83 13.20
N ARG A 58 3.10 10.46 12.78
CA ARG A 58 4.37 10.46 13.50
C ARG A 58 4.54 11.66 14.43
N GLY A 59 3.50 12.47 14.62
CA GLY A 59 3.55 13.70 15.42
C GLY A 59 4.42 14.79 14.80
N GLY A 60 4.50 14.84 13.46
CA GLY A 60 5.33 15.80 12.73
C GLY A 60 6.82 15.42 12.62
N ILE A 61 7.21 14.23 13.10
CA ILE A 61 8.60 13.78 13.06
C ILE A 61 8.95 13.21 11.68
N GLY A 62 9.94 13.81 11.03
CA GLY A 62 10.52 13.31 9.77
C GLY A 62 11.28 11.99 9.97
N LEU A 63 11.09 11.04 9.04
CA LEU A 63 11.91 9.82 8.99
C LEU A 63 13.37 10.22 8.72
N GLY A 64 14.32 9.64 9.47
CA GLY A 64 15.76 9.94 9.31
C GLY A 64 16.25 11.15 10.11
N SER A 65 15.40 11.81 10.91
CA SER A 65 15.84 12.91 11.81
C SER A 65 16.61 12.45 13.06
N GLY A 66 16.75 11.13 13.25
CA GLY A 66 17.63 10.56 14.27
C GLY A 66 19.09 10.59 13.80
N SER A 67 19.80 11.66 14.14
CA SER A 67 21.26 11.76 14.15
C SER A 67 21.98 11.42 12.85
N GLN A 68 22.06 12.34 11.89
CA GLN A 68 23.23 12.40 11.01
C GLN A 68 23.51 13.83 10.52
N ASP A 69 24.60 14.40 11.04
CA ASP A 69 25.44 15.33 10.31
C ASP A 69 25.78 14.68 8.97
N HIS A 70 25.11 15.11 7.90
CA HIS A 70 25.60 15.19 6.51
C HIS A 70 24.42 15.45 5.56
N GLY A 71 24.40 16.67 5.01
CA GLY A 71 23.82 16.98 3.71
C GLY A 71 22.28 16.99 3.65
N GLY A 72 21.72 18.20 3.69
CA GLY A 72 20.28 18.43 3.56
C GLY A 72 19.65 17.75 2.34
N LEU A 73 18.63 16.94 2.61
CA LEU A 73 17.69 16.48 1.61
C LEU A 73 16.39 17.25 1.80
N VAL A 74 16.09 18.07 0.80
CA VAL A 74 14.84 18.80 0.61
C VAL A 74 13.62 17.89 0.79
N PRO A 75 12.50 18.35 1.38
CA PRO A 75 11.28 17.56 1.46
C PRO A 75 10.75 17.32 0.04
N GLN A 76 10.82 16.09 -0.44
CA GLN A 76 10.20 15.69 -1.70
C GLN A 76 8.68 15.66 -1.47
N GLN A 77 7.97 16.65 -2.01
CA GLN A 77 6.52 16.63 -2.11
C GLN A 77 6.11 15.33 -2.81
N HIS A 78 5.22 14.56 -2.19
CA HIS A 78 4.72 13.31 -2.77
C HIS A 78 4.10 13.58 -4.15
N PRO A 79 4.41 12.79 -5.18
CA PRO A 79 3.61 12.81 -6.39
C PRO A 79 2.17 12.42 -6.03
N PRO A 80 1.14 13.03 -6.65
CA PRO A 80 -0.24 12.65 -6.41
C PRO A 80 -0.42 11.15 -6.71
N PRO A 81 -1.33 10.46 -6.01
CA PRO A 81 -1.63 9.07 -6.30
C PRO A 81 -2.03 8.94 -7.78
N PRO A 82 -1.66 7.84 -8.46
CA PRO A 82 -2.06 7.62 -9.84
C PRO A 82 -3.60 7.62 -9.88
N LYS A 83 -4.17 8.57 -10.63
CA LYS A 83 -5.62 8.59 -10.90
C LYS A 83 -5.99 7.21 -11.43
N GLN A 84 -6.84 6.48 -10.70
CA GLN A 84 -7.37 5.21 -11.18
C GLN A 84 -7.94 5.44 -12.59
N ARG A 85 -7.35 4.77 -13.58
CA ARG A 85 -7.82 4.81 -14.96
C ARG A 85 -9.22 4.21 -14.95
N GLN A 86 -10.24 5.07 -15.06
CA GLN A 86 -11.63 4.63 -15.14
C GLN A 86 -11.75 3.68 -16.35
N VAL A 87 -12.13 2.44 -16.08
CA VAL A 87 -12.52 1.51 -17.15
C VAL A 87 -13.81 2.04 -17.79
N PRO A 88 -13.88 2.21 -19.12
CA PRO A 88 -15.11 2.64 -19.77
C PRO A 88 -16.21 1.60 -19.51
N LYS A 89 -17.33 2.04 -18.97
CA LYS A 89 -18.53 1.21 -18.80
C LYS A 89 -19.09 0.92 -20.20
N VAL A 90 -18.96 -0.32 -20.67
CA VAL A 90 -19.54 -0.74 -21.94
C VAL A 90 -21.07 -0.66 -21.80
N ASN A 91 -21.70 0.21 -22.59
CA ASN A 91 -23.16 0.31 -22.63
C ASN A 91 -23.73 -0.97 -23.26
N ALA A 92 -24.64 -1.62 -22.55
CA ALA A 92 -25.37 -2.79 -23.03
C ALA A 92 -26.22 -2.43 -24.25
N VAL A 93 -25.95 -3.06 -25.40
CA VAL A 93 -26.80 -2.96 -26.58
C VAL A 93 -28.01 -3.87 -26.36
N LYS A 94 -29.21 -3.28 -26.30
CA LYS A 94 -30.48 -4.01 -26.31
C LYS A 94 -30.65 -4.70 -27.68
N PRO A 95 -31.08 -5.97 -27.75
CA PRO A 95 -31.39 -6.61 -29.02
C PRO A 95 -32.74 -6.11 -29.54
N THR A 96 -32.75 -5.47 -30.71
CA THR A 96 -33.98 -5.04 -31.38
C THR A 96 -34.29 -5.98 -32.54
N THR A 97 -35.45 -6.64 -32.43
CA THR A 97 -36.03 -7.58 -33.40
C THR A 97 -36.51 -6.85 -34.66
N LYS A 98 -36.32 -7.48 -35.82
CA LYS A 98 -36.81 -7.04 -37.15
C LYS A 98 -38.35 -6.88 -37.19
N PRO A 99 -38.86 -6.14 -38.18
CA PRO A 99 -39.75 -6.81 -39.14
C PRO A 99 -39.41 -6.52 -40.61
N ASN A 100 -39.67 -7.55 -41.40
CA ASN A 100 -39.66 -7.64 -42.86
C ASN A 100 -40.92 -6.99 -43.43
N SER A 101 -40.85 -6.30 -44.58
CA SER A 101 -41.97 -6.11 -45.53
C SER A 101 -41.55 -5.27 -46.74
N GLY A 102 -41.86 -5.76 -47.95
CA GLY A 102 -42.02 -4.98 -49.19
C GLY A 102 -40.91 -5.14 -50.20
#